data_AF-A0A949MT69-F1
#
_entry.id   AF-A0A949MT69-F1
#
_cell.length_a   1.000
_cell.length_b   1.000
_cell.length_c   1.000
_cell.angle_alpha   90.00
_cell.angle_beta   90.00
_cell.angle_gamma   90.00
#
_symmetry.space_group_name_H-M   'P 1'
#
loop_
_entity.id
_entity.type
_entity.pdbx_description
1 polymer ?
#
loop_
_entity_poly.entity_id
_entity_poly.type
_entity_poly.pdbx_seq_one_letter_code
_entity_poly.pdbx_strand_id
1 'polypeptide(L)'
;MIARLKAHSGVLLPLAALVLWGIWAFLPKLAMQSMQPHSILFYESFGGAMAVLPLLFFNKGGLVRDKKGVSLLFCGSCLSITGILCYYTALKAGSVATVTTVTAMYPVVVMALARIFLREELNRWQWLAAALAMVSVYLLAG
;
A
#
# COMPACT_ATOMS: atom_id res chain seq x y z
N MET A 1 -29.82 12.48 -2.71
CA MET A 1 -29.53 11.57 -1.58
C MET A 1 -28.21 10.79 -1.77
N ILE A 2 -27.92 10.25 -2.96
CA ILE A 2 -26.68 9.48 -3.26
C ILE A 2 -25.40 10.34 -3.21
N ALA A 3 -25.47 11.63 -3.58
CA ALA A 3 -24.31 12.52 -3.54
C ALA A 3 -23.82 12.89 -2.12
N ARG A 4 -24.71 12.88 -1.10
CA ARG A 4 -24.33 13.16 0.30
C ARG A 4 -23.70 11.95 1.01
N LEU A 5 -24.02 10.73 0.56
CA LEU A 5 -23.34 9.50 1.04
C LEU A 5 -21.91 9.38 0.49
N LYS A 6 -21.66 9.84 -0.75
CA LYS A 6 -20.33 9.83 -1.38
C LYS A 6 -19.31 10.73 -0.65
N ALA A 7 -19.77 11.78 0.01
CA ALA A 7 -18.91 12.72 0.75
C ALA A 7 -18.48 12.20 2.14
N HIS A 8 -19.38 11.56 2.90
CA HIS A 8 -19.04 11.00 4.22
C HIS A 8 -18.26 9.68 4.11
N SER A 9 -18.57 8.82 3.12
CA SER A 9 -17.82 7.59 2.87
C SER A 9 -16.48 7.84 2.16
N GLY A 10 -16.34 8.98 1.46
CA GLY A 10 -15.14 9.31 0.68
C GLY A 10 -13.89 9.55 1.51
N VAL A 11 -14.03 10.03 2.75
CA VAL A 11 -12.89 10.27 3.66
C VAL A 11 -12.79 9.19 4.74
N LEU A 12 -13.91 8.63 5.20
CA LEU A 12 -13.92 7.65 6.27
C LEU A 12 -13.18 6.36 5.90
N LEU A 13 -13.40 5.83 4.69
CA LEU A 13 -12.75 4.59 4.24
C LEU A 13 -11.23 4.75 4.09
N PRO A 14 -10.71 5.83 3.47
CA PRO A 14 -9.27 6.11 3.50
C PRO A 14 -8.69 6.27 4.91
N LEU A 15 -9.42 6.88 5.85
CA LEU A 15 -8.96 7.00 7.24
C LEU A 15 -8.91 5.64 7.95
N ALA A 16 -9.91 4.78 7.74
CA ALA A 16 -9.88 3.42 8.25
C ALA A 16 -8.70 2.63 7.64
N ALA A 17 -8.47 2.78 6.33
CA ALA A 17 -7.33 2.19 5.64
C ALA A 17 -5.99 2.70 6.20
N LEU A 18 -5.86 4.00 6.50
CA LEU A 18 -4.67 4.59 7.12
C LEU A 18 -4.35 3.93 8.47
N VAL A 19 -5.34 3.75 9.33
CA VAL A 19 -5.15 3.08 10.63
C VAL A 19 -4.74 1.62 10.44
N LEU A 20 -5.45 0.88 9.59
CA LEU A 20 -5.16 -0.53 9.33
C LEU A 20 -3.78 -0.73 8.70
N TRP A 21 -3.40 0.11 7.73
CA TRP A 21 -2.07 0.09 7.11
C TRP A 21 -0.97 0.51 8.07
N GLY A 22 -1.24 1.46 8.99
CA GLY A 22 -0.29 1.84 10.03
C GLY A 22 0.01 0.68 10.99
N ILE A 23 -1.04 -0.02 11.44
CA ILE A 23 -0.89 -1.22 12.29
C ILE A 23 -0.15 -2.31 11.50
N TRP A 24 -0.60 -2.59 10.28
CA TRP A 24 0.02 -3.59 9.39
C TRP A 24 1.52 -3.33 9.18
N ALA A 25 1.92 -2.09 8.89
CA ALA A 25 3.31 -1.74 8.62
C ALA A 25 4.24 -1.92 9.83
N PHE A 26 3.70 -1.92 11.05
CA PHE A 26 4.43 -2.11 12.30
C PHE A 26 4.61 -3.58 12.69
N LEU A 27 3.60 -4.43 12.46
CA LEU A 27 3.61 -5.84 12.88
C LEU A 27 4.84 -6.64 12.41
N PRO A 28 5.34 -6.49 11.16
CA PRO A 28 6.55 -7.17 10.71
C PRO A 28 7.77 -6.88 11.58
N LYS A 29 7.95 -5.63 12.07
CA LYS A 29 9.07 -5.29 12.95
C LYS A 29 9.00 -6.06 14.27
N LEU A 30 7.80 -6.31 14.80
CA LEU A 30 7.61 -7.12 15.99
C LEU A 30 7.94 -8.60 15.71
N ALA A 31 7.43 -9.15 14.60
CA ALA A 31 7.69 -10.53 14.19
C ALA A 31 9.19 -10.78 13.89
N MET A 32 9.93 -9.75 13.45
CA MET A 32 11.37 -9.83 13.21
C MET A 32 12.21 -10.09 14.47
N GLN A 33 11.63 -9.97 15.67
CA GLN A 33 12.32 -10.33 16.91
C GLN A 33 12.59 -11.83 17.01
N SER A 34 11.78 -12.67 16.35
CA SER A 34 11.89 -14.13 16.39
C SER A 34 12.01 -14.77 15.00
N MET A 35 11.78 -14.03 13.91
CA MET A 35 11.67 -14.57 12.56
C MET A 35 12.51 -13.79 11.54
N GLN A 36 12.93 -14.47 10.47
CA GLN A 36 13.58 -13.80 9.34
C GLN A 36 12.56 -13.15 8.39
N PRO A 37 12.94 -12.07 7.67
CA PRO A 37 12.05 -11.35 6.74
C PRO A 37 11.28 -12.24 5.75
N HIS A 38 11.94 -13.23 5.15
CA HIS A 38 11.34 -14.13 4.18
C HIS A 38 10.23 -15.00 4.81
N SER A 39 10.43 -15.47 6.04
CA SER A 39 9.41 -16.23 6.77
C SER A 39 8.20 -15.37 7.11
N ILE A 40 8.43 -14.12 7.54
CA ILE A 40 7.35 -13.17 7.84
C ILE A 40 6.49 -12.92 6.60
N LEU A 41 7.14 -12.62 5.47
CA LEU A 41 6.46 -12.45 4.19
C LEU A 41 5.63 -13.69 3.80
N PHE A 42 6.16 -14.90 4.01
CA PHE A 42 5.44 -16.13 3.73
C PHE A 42 4.15 -16.25 4.56
N TYR A 43 4.25 -16.09 5.89
CA TYR A 43 3.08 -16.20 6.76
C TYR A 43 2.06 -15.10 6.53
N GLU A 44 2.51 -13.89 6.21
CA GLU A 44 1.64 -12.79 5.85
C GLU A 44 0.91 -13.04 4.52
N SER A 45 1.62 -13.52 3.50
CA SER A 45 1.02 -13.90 2.21
C SER A 45 0.00 -15.02 2.39
N PHE A 46 0.32 -16.01 3.24
CA PHE A 46 -0.58 -17.10 3.57
C PHE A 46 -1.83 -16.61 4.32
N GLY A 47 -1.66 -15.80 5.36
CA GLY A 47 -2.76 -15.20 6.11
C GLY A 47 -3.65 -14.30 5.24
N GLY A 48 -3.05 -13.51 4.35
CA GLY A 48 -3.76 -12.68 3.38
C GLY A 48 -4.59 -13.52 2.40
N ALA A 49 -4.02 -14.61 1.86
CA ALA A 49 -4.76 -15.54 1.01
C ALA A 49 -5.96 -16.15 1.77
N MET A 50 -5.75 -16.59 3.02
CA MET A 50 -6.83 -17.12 3.85
C MET A 50 -7.92 -16.09 4.14
N ALA A 51 -7.57 -14.82 4.37
CA ALA A 51 -8.53 -13.75 4.62
C ALA A 51 -9.40 -13.42 3.39
N VAL A 52 -8.86 -13.60 2.18
CA VAL A 52 -9.58 -13.36 0.92
C VAL A 52 -10.51 -14.53 0.55
N LEU A 53 -10.17 -15.78 0.92
CA LEU A 53 -10.95 -16.97 0.54
C LEU A 53 -12.44 -16.88 0.90
N PRO A 54 -12.88 -16.50 2.11
CA PRO A 54 -14.30 -16.36 2.45
C PRO A 54 -15.05 -15.40 1.52
N LEU A 55 -14.39 -14.32 1.07
CA LEU A 55 -15.01 -13.32 0.20
C LEU A 55 -15.44 -13.91 -1.15
N LEU A 56 -14.77 -14.97 -1.61
CA LEU A 56 -15.14 -15.68 -2.84
C LEU A 56 -16.46 -16.43 -2.69
N PHE A 57 -16.81 -16.87 -1.48
CA PHE A 57 -18.07 -17.59 -1.22
C PHE A 57 -19.25 -16.64 -1.00
N PHE A 58 -19.00 -15.46 -0.42
CA PHE A 58 -20.04 -14.45 -0.20
C PHE A 58 -20.33 -13.60 -1.45
N ASN A 59 -19.38 -13.50 -2.38
CA ASN A 59 -19.57 -12.77 -3.62
C ASN A 59 -20.28 -13.62 -4.69
N LYS A 60 -21.61 -13.44 -4.81
CA LYS A 60 -22.44 -14.14 -5.81
C LYS A 60 -22.05 -13.86 -7.26
N GLY A 61 -21.24 -12.82 -7.53
CA GLY A 61 -20.75 -12.48 -8.86
C GLY A 61 -19.56 -13.32 -9.35
N GLY A 62 -18.96 -14.15 -8.48
CA GLY A 62 -17.78 -14.95 -8.82
C GLY A 62 -16.53 -14.10 -9.15
N LEU A 63 -15.51 -14.75 -9.70
CA LEU A 63 -14.28 -14.10 -10.16
C LEU A 63 -14.43 -13.63 -11.61
N VAL A 64 -14.32 -12.32 -11.83
CA VAL A 64 -14.24 -11.75 -13.17
C VAL A 64 -12.87 -12.04 -13.76
N ARG A 65 -12.83 -12.69 -14.91
CA ARG A 65 -11.59 -13.11 -15.57
C ARG A 65 -11.34 -12.29 -16.82
N ASP A 66 -10.67 -11.15 -16.66
CA ASP A 66 -10.10 -10.39 -17.77
C ASP A 66 -8.60 -10.72 -17.92
N LYS A 67 -8.18 -11.21 -19.09
CA LYS A 67 -6.78 -11.62 -19.32
C LYS A 67 -5.80 -10.48 -19.05
N LYS A 68 -6.14 -9.28 -19.48
CA LYS A 68 -5.29 -8.09 -19.32
C LYS A 68 -5.22 -7.71 -17.84
N GLY A 69 -6.37 -7.58 -17.17
CA GLY A 69 -6.46 -7.30 -15.74
C GLY A 69 -5.71 -8.33 -14.90
N VAL A 70 -5.89 -9.63 -15.15
CA VAL A 70 -5.16 -10.69 -14.45
C VAL A 70 -3.65 -10.59 -14.68
N SER A 71 -3.19 -10.31 -15.90
CA SER A 71 -1.76 -10.14 -16.17
C SER A 71 -1.16 -8.93 -15.43
N LEU A 72 -1.88 -7.81 -15.38
CA LEU A 72 -1.45 -6.61 -14.65
C LEU A 72 -1.41 -6.86 -13.15
N LEU A 73 -2.42 -7.54 -12.60
CA LEU A 73 -2.47 -7.90 -11.18
C LEU A 73 -1.37 -8.89 -10.81
N PHE A 74 -1.06 -9.85 -11.69
CA PHE A 74 0.05 -10.78 -11.47
C PHE A 74 1.39 -10.06 -11.44
N CYS A 75 1.66 -9.19 -12.43
CA CYS A 75 2.86 -8.34 -12.42
C CYS A 75 2.91 -7.45 -11.18
N GLY A 76 1.77 -6.85 -10.80
CA GLY A 76 1.64 -6.06 -9.58
C GLY A 76 1.97 -6.86 -8.31
N SER A 77 1.52 -8.10 -8.21
CA SER A 77 1.85 -8.99 -7.10
C SER A 77 3.34 -9.33 -7.03
N CYS A 78 3.99 -9.60 -8.17
CA CYS A 78 5.44 -9.81 -8.21
C CYS A 78 6.21 -8.57 -7.71
N LEU A 79 5.84 -7.38 -8.21
CA LEU A 79 6.44 -6.12 -7.77
C LEU A 79 6.18 -5.84 -6.28
N SER A 80 4.97 -6.16 -5.79
CA SER A 80 4.59 -6.01 -4.39
C SER A 80 5.46 -6.90 -3.49
N ILE A 81 5.59 -8.19 -3.84
CA ILE A 81 6.42 -9.14 -3.09
C ILE A 81 7.88 -8.67 -3.04
N THR A 82 8.44 -8.25 -4.18
CA THR A 82 9.81 -7.71 -4.23
C THR A 82 9.94 -6.43 -3.38
N GLY A 83 8.99 -5.51 -3.48
CA GLY A 83 8.96 -4.28 -2.70
C GLY A 83 8.86 -4.54 -1.18
N ILE A 84 8.03 -5.49 -0.78
CA ILE A 84 7.89 -5.90 0.63
C ILE A 84 9.18 -6.55 1.14
N LEU A 85 9.87 -7.36 0.33
CA LEU A 85 11.19 -7.88 0.72
C LEU A 85 12.21 -6.76 0.95
N CYS A 86 12.26 -5.76 0.06
CA CYS A 86 13.09 -4.58 0.26
C CYS A 86 12.71 -3.81 1.54
N TYR A 87 11.41 -3.57 1.75
CA TYR A 87 10.88 -2.90 2.93
C TYR A 87 11.22 -3.65 4.22
N TYR A 88 11.06 -4.98 4.25
CA TYR A 88 11.36 -5.80 5.42
C TYR A 88 12.86 -5.90 5.70
N THR A 89 13.67 -5.89 4.66
CA THR A 89 15.14 -5.85 4.80
C THR A 89 15.57 -4.52 5.40
N ALA A 90 15.02 -3.40 4.90
CA ALA A 90 15.26 -2.07 5.43
C ALA A 90 14.75 -1.92 6.87
N LEU A 91 13.53 -2.41 7.16
CA LEU A 91 12.96 -2.43 8.51
C LEU A 91 13.82 -3.23 9.48
N LYS A 92 14.41 -4.36 9.06
CA LYS A 92 15.24 -5.17 9.94
C LYS A 92 16.48 -4.40 10.38
N ALA A 93 17.13 -3.66 9.48
CA ALA A 93 18.34 -2.90 9.74
C ALA A 93 18.10 -1.48 10.31
N GLY A 94 16.96 -0.86 9.98
CA GLY A 94 16.65 0.54 10.26
C GLY A 94 15.57 0.76 11.31
N SER A 95 15.30 2.04 11.59
CA SER A 95 14.21 2.46 12.46
C SER A 95 12.86 2.34 11.72
N VAL A 96 11.79 2.01 12.45
CA VAL A 96 10.44 1.97 11.86
C VAL A 96 10.08 3.34 11.30
N ALA A 97 10.32 4.42 12.07
CA ALA A 97 9.97 5.77 11.69
C ALA A 97 10.64 6.21 10.38
N THR A 98 11.94 5.97 10.20
CA THR A 98 12.66 6.36 8.99
C THR A 98 12.18 5.54 7.79
N VAL A 99 12.10 4.22 7.93
CA VAL A 99 11.73 3.33 6.81
C VAL A 99 10.30 3.60 6.36
N THR A 100 9.33 3.68 7.29
CA THR A 100 7.93 3.96 6.94
C THR A 100 7.78 5.34 6.31
N THR A 101 8.45 6.37 6.83
CA THR A 101 8.40 7.73 6.28
C THR A 101 8.92 7.78 4.85
N VAL A 102 10.07 7.17 4.58
CA VAL A 102 10.63 7.10 3.22
C VAL A 102 9.66 6.38 2.29
N THR A 103 9.11 5.23 2.71
CA THR A 103 8.15 4.49 1.88
C THR A 103 6.81 5.19 1.71
N ALA A 104 6.41 6.07 2.64
CA ALA A 104 5.17 6.85 2.55
C ALA A 104 5.19 7.87 1.39
N MET A 105 6.31 7.99 0.67
CA MET A 105 6.42 8.76 -0.59
C MET A 105 5.93 8.02 -1.83
N TYR A 106 5.55 6.74 -1.72
CA TYR A 106 4.96 6.01 -2.84
C TYR A 106 3.79 6.76 -3.54
N PRO A 107 2.95 7.59 -2.86
CA PRO A 107 1.91 8.36 -3.53
C PRO A 107 2.45 9.32 -4.58
N VAL A 108 3.67 9.85 -4.43
CA VAL A 108 4.32 10.69 -5.45
C VAL A 108 4.56 9.90 -6.73
N VAL A 109 5.04 8.65 -6.59
CA VAL A 109 5.22 7.72 -7.72
C VAL A 109 3.86 7.38 -8.35
N VAL A 110 2.85 7.07 -7.54
CA VAL A 110 1.49 6.78 -8.01
C VAL A 110 0.90 7.98 -8.77
N MET A 111 1.06 9.20 -8.28
CA MET A 111 0.60 10.43 -8.94
C MET A 111 1.26 10.60 -10.31
N ALA A 112 2.58 10.40 -10.41
CA ALA A 112 3.28 10.46 -11.69
C ALA A 112 2.77 9.40 -12.66
N LEU A 113 2.61 8.15 -12.21
CA LEU A 113 2.06 7.06 -13.02
C LEU A 113 0.61 7.34 -13.44
N ALA A 114 -0.23 7.89 -12.56
CA ALA A 114 -1.59 8.28 -12.88
C ALA A 114 -1.64 9.38 -13.95
N ARG A 115 -0.77 10.39 -13.86
CA ARG A 115 -0.65 11.42 -14.90
C ARG A 115 -0.22 10.85 -16.26
N ILE A 116 0.72 9.90 -16.27
CA ILE A 116 1.29 9.31 -17.49
C ILE A 116 0.33 8.30 -18.14
N PHE A 117 -0.15 7.33 -17.37
CA PHE A 117 -0.91 6.18 -17.89
C PHE A 117 -2.41 6.39 -17.85
N LEU A 118 -2.94 7.06 -16.82
CA LEU A 118 -4.38 7.32 -16.67
C LEU A 118 -4.77 8.71 -17.21
N ARG A 119 -3.78 9.57 -17.53
CA ARG A 119 -3.98 10.94 -18.00
C ARG A 119 -4.78 11.81 -17.03
N GLU A 120 -4.70 11.51 -15.73
CA GLU A 120 -5.36 12.32 -14.70
C GLU A 120 -4.77 13.73 -14.65
N GLU A 121 -5.64 14.73 -14.58
CA GLU A 121 -5.23 16.13 -14.42
C GLU A 121 -4.96 16.41 -12.94
N LEU A 122 -3.67 16.55 -12.61
CA LEU A 122 -3.24 16.89 -11.26
C LEU A 122 -3.16 18.42 -11.11
N ASN A 123 -3.83 18.94 -10.08
CA ASN A 123 -3.80 20.35 -9.75
C ASN A 123 -2.42 20.75 -9.17
N ARG A 124 -2.02 22.02 -9.33
CA ARG A 124 -0.79 22.61 -8.79
C ARG A 124 -0.60 22.35 -7.29
N TRP A 125 -1.69 22.28 -6.53
CA TRP A 125 -1.66 21.99 -5.09
C TRP A 125 -1.24 20.55 -4.78
N GLN A 126 -1.57 19.59 -5.64
CA GLN A 126 -1.13 18.20 -5.46
C GLN A 126 0.38 18.07 -5.70
N TRP A 127 0.91 18.80 -6.70
CA TRP A 127 2.35 18.88 -6.92
C TRP A 127 3.09 19.57 -5.76
N LEU A 128 2.52 20.64 -5.20
CA LEU A 128 3.08 21.26 -4.01
C LEU A 128 3.05 20.32 -2.81
N ALA A 129 1.96 19.58 -2.61
CA ALA A 129 1.88 18.57 -1.55
C ALA A 129 2.93 17.47 -1.73
N ALA A 130 3.16 17.00 -2.96
CA ALA A 130 4.22 16.04 -3.25
C ALA A 130 5.61 16.61 -2.93
N ALA A 131 5.88 17.87 -3.29
CA ALA A 131 7.15 18.53 -2.96
C ALA A 131 7.35 18.67 -1.44
N LEU A 132 6.32 19.07 -0.69
CA LEU A 132 6.36 19.16 0.77
C LEU A 132 6.56 17.78 1.42
N ALA A 133 5.95 16.73 0.87
CA ALA A 133 6.14 15.37 1.33
C ALA A 133 7.61 14.92 1.16
N MET A 134 8.27 15.28 0.06
CA MET A 134 9.70 15.00 -0.12
C MET A 134 10.58 15.71 0.92
N VAL A 135 10.23 16.95 1.28
CA VAL A 135 10.93 17.70 2.34
C VAL A 135 10.75 17.03 3.70
N SER A 136 9.56 16.53 4.04
CA SER A 136 9.34 15.86 5.33
C SER A 136 10.17 14.59 5.47
N VAL A 137 10.37 13.83 4.40
CA VAL A 137 11.26 12.66 4.40
C VAL A 137 12.71 13.06 4.63
N TYR A 138 13.18 14.12 3.97
CA TYR A 138 14.54 14.60 4.18
C TYR A 138 14.79 14.97 5.65
N LEU A 139 13.83 15.62 6.31
CA LEU A 139 13.92 16.00 7.72
C LEU A 139 13.81 14.83 8.71
N LEU A 140 13.12 13.74 8.34
CA LEU A 140 12.94 12.56 9.20
C LEU A 140 14.00 11.48 8.97
N ALA A 141 14.64 11.47 7.80
CA ALA A 141 15.65 10.50 7.42
C ALA A 141 17.08 11.03 7.53
N GLY A 142 17.28 12.36 7.58
CA GLY A 142 18.54 13.01 7.91
C GLY A 142 18.74 13.16 9.41
#